data_AF-A0A2E2YUJ3-F1
#
_entry.id   AF-A0A2E2YUJ3-F1
#
_cell.length_a   1.000
_cell.length_b   1.000
_cell.length_c   1.000
_cell.angle_alpha   90.00
_cell.angle_beta   90.00
_cell.angle_gamma   90.00
#
_symmetry.space_group_name_H-M   'P 1'
#
loop_
_entity.id
_entity.type
_entity.pdbx_description
1 polymer ?
#
loop_
_entity_poly.entity_id
_entity_poly.type
_entity_poly.pdbx_seq_one_letter_code
_entity_poly.pdbx_strand_id
1 'polypeptide(L)'
;MTPYERILTNSFFLLLLTYICLPTVANDELDIQSTVTRGPDVVLIESEKRSIFEYRQNGQLRMIKIVPRIGPAYFLVPSDPTRGDGDLERAETLLPSWTIIEF
;
A
#
# COMPACT_ATOMS: atom_id res chain seq x y z
N MET A 1 -37.12 -3.34 -61.01
CA MET A 1 -36.11 -2.93 -60.02
C MET A 1 -34.76 -2.94 -60.72
N THR A 2 -34.22 -1.77 -60.98
CA THR A 2 -33.08 -1.55 -61.90
C THR A 2 -31.75 -1.80 -61.20
N PRO A 3 -30.69 -2.18 -61.94
CA PRO A 3 -29.41 -2.58 -61.35
C PRO A 3 -28.72 -1.46 -60.53
N TYR A 4 -29.08 -0.20 -60.74
CA TYR A 4 -28.53 0.95 -60.02
C TYR A 4 -29.01 1.03 -58.56
N GLU A 5 -30.24 0.59 -58.25
CA GLU A 5 -30.79 0.66 -56.88
C GLU A 5 -30.11 -0.34 -55.95
N ARG A 6 -29.77 -1.53 -56.47
CA ARG A 6 -29.09 -2.59 -55.70
C ARG A 6 -27.68 -2.21 -55.28
N ILE A 7 -26.97 -1.42 -56.08
CA ILE A 7 -25.60 -0.97 -55.79
C ILE A 7 -25.61 0.10 -54.68
N LEU A 8 -26.59 1.01 -54.73
CA LEU A 8 -26.75 2.08 -53.73
C LEU A 8 -27.16 1.53 -52.36
N THR A 9 -28.06 0.55 -52.30
CA THR A 9 -28.47 -0.09 -51.04
C THR A 9 -27.33 -0.89 -50.41
N ASN A 10 -26.52 -1.59 -51.21
CA ASN A 10 -25.40 -2.39 -50.70
C ASN A 10 -24.22 -1.51 -50.22
N SER A 11 -24.00 -0.37 -50.89
CA SER A 11 -23.00 0.64 -50.50
C SER A 11 -23.40 1.35 -49.19
N PHE A 12 -24.69 1.66 -49.03
CA PHE A 12 -25.22 2.26 -47.81
C PHE A 12 -25.20 1.29 -46.61
N PHE A 13 -25.49 0.01 -46.85
CA PHE A 13 -25.45 -1.04 -45.82
C PHE A 13 -24.01 -1.35 -45.37
N LEU A 14 -23.03 -1.29 -46.28
CA LEU A 14 -21.61 -1.44 -45.94
C LEU A 14 -21.04 -0.25 -45.16
N LEU A 15 -21.49 0.98 -45.44
CA LEU A 15 -21.11 2.18 -44.68
C LEU A 15 -21.73 2.23 -43.28
N LEU A 16 -22.94 1.68 -43.10
CA LEU A 16 -23.58 1.58 -41.78
C LEU A 16 -22.88 0.53 -40.90
N LEU A 17 -22.40 -0.56 -41.51
CA LEU A 17 -21.68 -1.64 -40.82
C LEU A 17 -20.29 -1.20 -40.30
N THR A 18 -19.62 -0.31 -41.02
CA THR A 18 -18.31 0.24 -40.61
C THR A 18 -18.42 1.30 -39.52
N TYR A 19 -19.53 2.04 -39.44
CA TYR A 19 -19.77 3.03 -38.37
C TYR A 19 -20.06 2.36 -37.01
N ILE A 20 -20.66 1.17 -37.02
CA ILE A 20 -20.92 0.36 -35.81
C ILE A 20 -19.62 -0.24 -35.22
N CYS A 21 -18.56 -0.34 -36.03
CA CYS A 21 -17.24 -0.83 -35.61
C CYS A 21 -16.20 0.30 -35.52
N LEU A 22 -16.59 1.54 -35.17
CA LEU A 22 -15.65 2.34 -34.39
C LEU A 22 -15.66 1.72 -33.00
N PRO A 23 -14.60 1.02 -32.56
CA PRO A 23 -14.47 0.75 -31.15
C PRO A 23 -14.46 2.13 -30.50
N THR A 24 -15.46 2.40 -29.65
CA THR A 24 -15.22 3.36 -28.59
C THR A 24 -13.94 2.85 -27.95
N VAL A 25 -12.84 3.60 -28.09
CA VAL A 25 -11.68 3.40 -27.24
C VAL A 25 -12.24 3.72 -25.87
N ALA A 26 -12.76 2.68 -25.22
CA ALA A 26 -12.90 2.68 -23.79
C ALA A 26 -11.50 3.06 -23.33
N ASN A 27 -11.40 4.27 -22.79
CA ASN A 27 -10.30 4.59 -21.90
C ASN A 27 -10.49 3.58 -20.79
N ASP A 28 -9.86 2.41 -20.95
CA ASP A 28 -9.65 1.47 -19.87
C ASP A 28 -8.78 2.29 -18.94
N GLU A 29 -9.45 2.96 -18.00
CA GLU A 29 -8.80 3.62 -16.89
C GLU A 29 -7.93 2.52 -16.30
N LEU A 30 -6.62 2.60 -16.55
CA LEU A 30 -5.65 1.80 -15.84
C LEU A 30 -5.88 2.15 -14.38
N ASP A 31 -6.74 1.38 -13.72
CA ASP A 31 -6.84 1.27 -12.28
C ASP A 31 -5.49 0.73 -11.87
N ILE A 32 -4.52 1.64 -11.78
CA ILE A 32 -3.35 1.44 -10.97
C ILE A 32 -3.93 1.38 -9.57
N GLN A 33 -4.43 0.20 -9.19
CA GLN A 33 -4.26 -0.37 -7.87
C GLN A 33 -2.76 -0.35 -7.62
N SER A 34 -2.28 0.86 -7.34
CA SER A 34 -1.13 1.11 -6.53
C SER A 34 -1.54 0.45 -5.23
N THR A 35 -1.22 -0.84 -5.13
CA THR A 35 -0.90 -1.46 -3.86
C THR A 35 0.27 -0.63 -3.35
N VAL A 36 -0.05 0.54 -2.80
CA VAL A 36 0.90 1.34 -2.04
C VAL A 36 1.14 0.44 -0.86
N THR A 37 2.20 -0.37 -0.95
CA THR A 37 2.83 -1.00 0.20
C THR A 37 3.25 0.16 1.07
N ARG A 38 2.33 0.64 1.90
CA ARG A 38 2.57 1.70 2.85
C ARG A 38 3.59 1.11 3.80
N GLY A 39 4.82 1.61 3.74
CA GLY A 39 5.84 1.27 4.70
C GLY A 39 5.35 1.57 6.12
N PRO A 40 6.03 1.03 7.15
CA PRO A 40 5.66 1.30 8.53
C PRO A 40 5.59 2.83 8.78
N ASP A 41 4.53 3.27 9.44
CA ASP A 41 4.39 4.65 9.90
C ASP A 41 5.35 4.86 11.08
N VAL A 42 6.26 5.82 10.96
CA VAL A 42 7.27 6.10 12.01
C VAL A 42 6.98 7.42 12.70
N VAL A 43 6.81 7.39 14.02
CA VAL A 43 6.66 8.60 14.85
C VAL A 43 7.95 8.86 15.60
N LEU A 44 8.53 10.05 15.39
CA LEU A 44 9.72 10.52 16.13
C LEU A 44 9.29 11.44 17.27
N ILE A 45 9.65 11.05 18.48
CA ILE A 45 9.51 11.86 19.69
C ILE A 45 10.91 12.25 20.14
N GLU A 46 11.24 13.53 20.00
CA GLU A 46 12.52 14.08 20.44
C GLU A 46 12.40 14.63 21.87
N SER A 47 13.38 14.31 22.70
CA SER A 47 13.51 14.83 24.06
C SER A 47 14.96 15.23 24.31
N GLU A 48 15.18 16.07 25.32
CA GLU A 48 16.53 16.55 25.66
C GLU A 48 17.51 15.38 25.91
N LYS A 49 17.03 14.30 26.52
CA LYS A 49 17.84 13.14 26.95
C LYS A 49 17.90 11.99 25.94
N ARG A 50 16.95 11.88 25.00
CA ARG A 50 16.82 10.74 24.08
C ARG A 50 15.87 11.05 22.91
N SER A 51 16.03 10.31 21.83
CA SER A 51 15.06 10.24 20.72
C SER A 51 14.36 8.88 20.75
N ILE A 52 13.04 8.88 20.56
CA ILE A 52 12.21 7.67 20.53
C ILE A 52 11.58 7.57 19.14
N PHE A 53 11.73 6.41 18.50
CA PHE A 53 11.09 6.11 17.23
C PHE A 53 10.07 4.99 17.45
N GLU A 54 8.80 5.29 17.24
CA GLU A 54 7.73 4.30 17.24
C GLU A 54 7.46 3.86 15.81
N TYR A 55 7.56 2.56 15.56
CA TYR A 55 7.26 1.95 14.26
C TYR A 55 5.88 1.30 14.35
N ARG A 56 4.93 1.81 13.58
CA ARG A 56 3.56 1.31 13.50
C ARG A 56 3.32 0.67 12.14
N GLN A 57 2.64 -0.47 12.11
CA GLN A 57 2.15 -1.09 10.87
C GLN A 57 0.66 -1.34 11.00
N ASN A 58 -0.12 -0.89 10.03
CA ASN A 58 -1.57 -1.02 10.05
C ASN A 58 -2.20 -0.47 11.35
N GLY A 59 -1.61 0.59 11.92
CA GLY A 59 -2.03 1.21 13.19
C GLY A 59 -1.50 0.54 14.46
N GLN A 60 -0.95 -0.68 14.39
CA GLN A 60 -0.43 -1.43 15.54
C GLN A 60 1.02 -1.06 15.81
N LEU A 61 1.40 -0.90 17.08
CA LEU A 61 2.77 -0.57 17.46
C LEU A 61 3.64 -1.82 17.39
N ARG A 62 4.59 -1.84 16.45
CA ARG A 62 5.44 -3.02 16.16
C ARG A 62 6.80 -2.96 16.81
N MET A 63 7.34 -1.76 17.01
CA MET A 63 8.67 -1.61 17.60
C MET A 63 8.85 -0.21 18.15
N ILE A 64 9.66 -0.09 19.21
CA ILE A 64 10.14 1.19 19.70
C ILE A 64 11.66 1.16 19.70
N LYS A 65 12.30 2.10 19.00
CA LYS A 65 13.75 2.32 19.08
C LYS A 65 14.04 3.52 19.96
N ILE A 66 14.89 3.34 20.96
CA ILE A 66 15.34 4.40 21.84
C ILE A 66 16.80 4.70 21.53
N VAL A 67 17.08 5.96 21.20
CA VAL A 67 18.42 6.50 20.97
C VAL A 67 18.74 7.46 22.12
N PRO A 68 19.45 7.02 23.17
CA PRO A 68 19.86 7.91 24.25
C PRO A 68 20.92 8.91 23.76
N ARG A 69 21.04 10.08 24.41
CA ARG A 69 22.12 11.04 24.14
C ARG A 69 23.51 10.46 24.37
N ILE A 70 23.64 9.58 25.36
CA ILE A 70 24.89 8.94 25.77
C ILE A 70 24.61 7.45 25.90
N GLY A 71 25.34 6.63 25.13
CA GLY A 71 25.21 5.17 25.14
C GLY A 71 24.62 4.59 23.85
N PRO A 72 24.57 3.25 23.74
CA PRO A 72 24.06 2.59 22.55
C PRO A 72 22.52 2.70 22.44
N ALA A 73 22.03 2.77 21.22
CA ALA A 73 20.61 2.64 20.94
C ALA A 73 20.13 1.22 21.24
N TYR A 74 18.89 1.08 21.69
CA TYR A 74 18.25 -0.19 21.96
C TYR A 74 16.79 -0.18 21.53
N PHE A 75 16.25 -1.36 21.30
CA PHE A 75 14.86 -1.58 20.94
C PHE A 75 14.09 -2.09 22.15
N LEU A 76 12.80 -1.81 22.20
CA LEU A 76 11.89 -2.46 23.13
C LEU A 76 11.15 -3.55 22.37
N VAL A 77 11.14 -4.75 22.94
CA VAL A 77 10.45 -5.93 22.40
C VAL A 77 9.57 -6.55 23.50
N PRO A 78 8.45 -7.21 23.16
CA PRO A 78 7.64 -7.91 24.15
C PRO A 78 8.42 -9.06 24.80
N SER A 79 8.19 -9.29 26.10
CA SER A 79 8.77 -10.43 26.82
C SER A 79 8.24 -11.78 26.33
N ASP A 80 7.00 -11.80 25.82
CA ASP A 80 6.38 -12.97 25.19
C ASP A 80 5.87 -12.56 23.80
N PRO A 81 6.57 -12.93 22.70
CA PRO A 81 6.19 -12.55 21.35
C PRO A 81 4.97 -13.30 20.81
N THR A 82 4.49 -14.35 21.50
CA THR A 82 3.32 -15.14 21.07
C THR A 82 2.01 -14.49 21.49
N ARG A 83 2.05 -13.49 22.37
CA ARG A 83 0.89 -12.78 22.89
C ARG A 83 0.69 -11.45 22.20
N GLY A 84 -0.58 -11.12 21.92
CA GLY A 84 -0.96 -9.81 21.41
C GLY A 84 -0.65 -9.58 19.93
N ASP A 85 -0.47 -10.65 19.13
CA ASP A 85 -0.24 -10.59 17.68
C ASP A 85 0.91 -9.67 17.26
N GLY A 86 1.88 -9.43 18.15
CA GLY A 86 3.00 -8.52 17.93
C GLY A 86 2.69 -7.02 18.07
N ASP A 87 1.58 -6.67 18.72
CA ASP A 87 1.27 -5.28 19.13
C ASP A 87 1.88 -4.99 20.51
N LEU A 88 2.86 -4.08 20.56
CA LEU A 88 3.57 -3.72 21.79
C LEU A 88 2.67 -3.04 22.81
N GLU A 89 1.58 -2.39 22.41
CA GLU A 89 0.64 -1.78 23.35
C GLU A 89 -0.08 -2.83 24.21
N ARG A 90 -0.17 -4.07 23.71
CA ARG A 90 -0.80 -5.21 24.39
C ARG A 90 0.20 -6.08 25.15
N ALA A 91 1.49 -5.75 25.08
CA ALA A 91 2.53 -6.49 25.77
C ALA A 91 2.49 -6.19 27.27
N GLU A 92 2.46 -7.24 28.11
CA GLU A 92 2.48 -7.08 29.57
C GLU A 92 3.83 -6.54 30.08
N THR A 93 4.92 -6.86 29.39
CA THR A 93 6.27 -6.44 29.77
C THR A 93 7.13 -6.25 28.53
N LEU A 94 7.86 -5.14 28.48
CA LEU A 94 8.81 -4.82 27.42
C LEU A 94 10.24 -4.97 27.93
N LEU A 95 11.07 -5.65 27.16
CA LEU A 95 12.49 -5.87 27.46
C LEU A 95 13.36 -5.09 26.47
N PRO A 96 14.49 -4.51 26.94
CA PRO A 96 15.47 -3.91 26.04
C PRO A 96 16.22 -4.99 25.26
N SER A 97 16.33 -4.81 23.95
CA SER A 97 17.12 -5.67 23.05
C SER A 97 18.07 -4.84 22.19
N TRP A 98 19.31 -5.33 22.03
CA TRP A 98 20.32 -4.77 21.11
C TRP A 98 20.31 -5.42 19.73
N THR A 99 19.58 -6.53 19.57
CA THR A 99 19.40 -7.23 18.30
C THR A 99 17.97 -7.01 17.81
N ILE A 100 17.85 -6.50 16.59
CA ILE A 100 16.55 -6.42 15.91
C ILE A 100 16.15 -7.85 15.54
N ILE A 101 14.99 -8.29 16.01
CA ILE A 101 14.35 -9.47 15.48
C ILE A 101 13.42 -8.97 14.38
N GLU A 102 13.78 -9.27 13.13
CA GLU A 102 12.91 -9.02 11.98
C GLU A 102 11.74 -10.03 12.05
N PHE A 103 10.53 -9.53 11.86
CA PHE A 103 9.28 -10.32 11.86
C PHE A 103 8.60 -10.22 10.50
#